data_AF-A0A9B0BLG2-F1
#
_entry.id   AF-A0A9B0BLG2-F1
#
_cell.length_a   1.000
_cell.length_b   1.000
_cell.length_c   1.000
_cell.angle_alpha   90.00
_cell.angle_beta   90.00
_cell.angle_gamma   90.00
#
_symmetry.space_group_name_H-M   'P 1'
#
loop_
_entity.id
_entity.type
_entity.pdbx_description
1 polymer ?
#
loop_
_entity_poly.entity_id
_entity_poly.type
_entity_poly.pdbx_seq_one_letter_code
_entity_poly.pdbx_strand_id
1 'polypeptide(L)'
;MCLLFFILCIELLYSNVLVSGEWTKGEEMRNKSVGRSKREFEGEYLVFPEGSNIQLVYCMTISTYAKPEGMFNIGLTAGQAWELPSKSTLSNTFGDYHRRSRRQLYRKMELLLGSQGKDGKACVLKAICNASRRSRREIGNGHFLAEIMHAVFSLPASYDNTDSMTEYERAYFLKENCNEAQRRCPDVF
;
A
#
# COMPACT_ATOMS: atom_id res chain seq x y z
N MET A 1 -2.21 2.76 26.46
CA MET A 1 -3.70 2.70 26.44
C MET A 1 -4.30 2.78 25.04
N CYS A 2 -3.78 3.58 24.09
CA CYS A 2 -4.31 3.65 22.71
C CYS A 2 -4.17 2.36 21.87
N LEU A 3 -3.09 1.60 22.05
CA LEU A 3 -2.85 0.35 21.31
C LEU A 3 -3.87 -0.75 21.65
N LEU A 4 -4.26 -0.86 22.92
CA LEU A 4 -5.29 -1.81 23.35
C LEU A 4 -6.67 -1.45 22.79
N PHE A 5 -6.98 -0.15 22.68
CA PHE A 5 -8.21 0.32 22.05
C PHE A 5 -8.24 0.02 20.55
N PHE A 6 -7.12 0.22 19.84
CA PHE A 6 -7.02 -0.13 18.43
C PHE A 6 -7.17 -1.64 18.18
N ILE A 7 -6.55 -2.48 19.02
CA ILE A 7 -6.65 -3.94 18.91
C ILE A 7 -8.08 -4.42 19.21
N LEU A 8 -8.72 -3.89 20.25
CA LEU A 8 -10.13 -4.20 20.55
C LEU A 8 -11.09 -3.74 19.44
N CYS A 9 -10.82 -2.59 18.80
CA CYS A 9 -11.60 -2.14 17.65
C CYS A 9 -11.42 -3.07 16.43
N ILE A 10 -10.22 -3.60 16.20
CA ILE A 10 -9.95 -4.56 15.11
C ILE A 10 -10.64 -5.91 15.39
N GLU A 11 -10.59 -6.42 16.62
CA GLU A 11 -11.27 -7.65 17.04
C GLU A 11 -12.81 -7.54 16.93
N LEU A 12 -13.37 -6.38 17.30
CA LEU A 12 -14.80 -6.08 17.14
C LEU A 12 -15.18 -5.94 15.65
N LEU A 13 -14.32 -5.37 14.81
CA LEU A 13 -14.52 -5.32 13.36
C LEU A 13 -14.52 -6.73 12.73
N TYR A 14 -13.62 -7.61 13.17
CA TYR A 14 -13.53 -8.98 12.67
C TYR A 14 -14.79 -9.80 12.99
N SER A 15 -15.35 -9.60 14.18
CA SER A 15 -16.57 -10.27 14.63
C SER A 15 -17.83 -9.77 13.90
N ASN A 16 -17.89 -8.48 13.53
CA ASN A 16 -19.01 -7.91 12.77
C ASN A 16 -18.95 -8.26 11.27
N VAL A 17 -17.76 -8.43 10.69
CA VAL A 17 -17.59 -8.88 9.29
C VAL A 17 -18.15 -10.30 9.08
N LEU A 18 -18.07 -11.17 10.09
CA LEU A 18 -18.56 -12.55 10.00
C LEU A 18 -20.10 -12.63 10.07
N VAL A 19 -20.78 -11.59 10.55
CA VAL A 19 -22.24 -11.52 10.66
C VAL A 19 -22.89 -10.85 9.45
N SER A 20 -22.19 -10.01 8.67
CA SER A 20 -22.75 -9.30 7.50
C SER A 20 -22.43 -9.95 6.14
N GLY A 21 -22.24 -11.27 6.10
CA GLY A 21 -22.01 -12.04 4.88
C GLY A 21 -23.22 -12.18 3.95
N GLU A 22 -24.12 -11.20 3.90
CA GLU A 22 -25.18 -11.08 2.90
C GLU A 22 -24.85 -9.94 1.92
N TRP A 23 -24.33 -10.33 0.76
CA TRP A 23 -24.17 -9.44 -0.39
C TRP A 23 -25.56 -9.07 -0.92
N THR A 24 -26.08 -7.89 -0.56
CA THR A 24 -27.25 -7.35 -1.24
C THR A 24 -26.88 -7.03 -2.69
N LYS A 25 -27.37 -7.86 -3.61
CA LYS A 25 -27.26 -7.70 -5.06
C LYS A 25 -27.93 -6.38 -5.46
N GLY A 26 -27.13 -5.34 -5.63
CA GLY A 26 -27.58 -4.02 -6.07
C GLY A 26 -28.28 -4.10 -7.43
N GLU A 27 -29.42 -3.42 -7.52
CA GLU A 27 -30.31 -3.37 -8.68
C GLU A 27 -29.59 -2.96 -9.97
N GLU A 28 -29.97 -3.63 -11.06
CA GLU A 28 -29.50 -3.41 -12.42
C GLU A 28 -30.04 -2.09 -12.98
N MET A 29 -29.26 -1.00 -12.84
CA MET A 29 -29.58 0.27 -13.50
C MET A 29 -29.37 0.16 -15.02
N ARG A 30 -30.48 -0.08 -15.72
CA ARG A 30 -30.83 0.28 -17.10
C ARG A 30 -29.72 0.97 -17.91
N ASN A 31 -29.21 0.22 -18.89
CA ASN A 31 -28.31 0.65 -19.96
C ASN A 31 -28.79 1.96 -20.63
N LYS A 32 -28.31 3.11 -20.13
CA LYS A 32 -28.12 4.29 -20.98
C LYS A 32 -26.71 4.20 -21.52
N SER A 33 -26.59 3.93 -22.81
CA SER A 33 -25.36 4.12 -23.57
C SER A 33 -25.05 5.62 -23.59
N VAL A 34 -24.44 6.12 -22.51
CA VAL A 34 -23.73 7.38 -22.52
C VAL A 34 -22.58 7.15 -23.48
N GLY A 35 -22.69 7.70 -24.68
CA GLY A 35 -21.61 7.70 -25.66
C GLY A 35 -20.38 8.29 -24.99
N ARG A 36 -19.44 7.42 -24.63
CA ARG A 36 -18.17 7.81 -24.00
C ARG A 36 -17.37 8.48 -25.10
N SER A 37 -17.53 9.79 -25.24
CA SER A 37 -16.67 10.61 -26.08
C SER A 37 -15.25 10.43 -25.53
N LYS A 38 -14.46 9.62 -26.22
CA LYS A 38 -13.05 9.43 -25.93
C LYS A 38 -12.38 10.73 -26.33
N ARG A 39 -12.30 11.68 -25.40
CA ARG A 39 -11.39 12.81 -25.55
C ARG A 39 -10.00 12.21 -25.57
N GLU A 40 -9.38 12.27 -26.74
CA GLU A 40 -8.00 11.89 -26.95
C GLU A 40 -7.14 12.87 -26.14
N PHE A 41 -6.78 12.43 -24.93
CA PHE A 41 -5.97 13.20 -24.01
C PHE A 41 -4.51 12.93 -24.41
N GLU A 42 -3.86 13.96 -24.97
CA GLU A 42 -2.53 13.89 -25.60
C GLU A 42 -1.37 13.76 -24.60
N GLY A 43 -1.67 13.61 -23.29
CA GLY A 43 -0.66 13.46 -22.24
C GLY A 43 -0.72 12.09 -21.56
N GLU A 44 0.44 11.49 -21.27
CA GLU A 44 0.53 10.25 -20.49
C GLU A 44 0.13 10.45 -19.00
N TYR A 45 -0.10 11.70 -18.57
CA TYR A 45 -0.37 12.05 -17.18
C TYR A 45 -1.35 13.22 -17.06
N LEU A 46 -2.25 13.14 -16.07
CA LEU A 46 -3.23 14.20 -15.79
C LEU A 46 -2.61 15.20 -14.82
N VAL A 47 -2.36 16.43 -15.29
CA VAL A 47 -1.84 17.49 -14.43
C VAL A 47 -2.98 18.31 -13.84
N PHE A 48 -2.99 18.42 -12.52
CA PHE A 48 -3.96 19.20 -11.78
C PHE A 48 -3.45 20.65 -11.57
N PRO A 49 -4.36 21.64 -11.47
CA PRO A 49 -3.99 23.01 -11.12
C PRO A 49 -3.43 23.08 -9.69
N GLU A 50 -2.59 24.08 -9.42
CA GLU A 50 -1.98 24.28 -8.11
C GLU A 50 -3.04 24.49 -7.02
N GLY A 51 -2.88 23.81 -5.88
CA GLY A 51 -3.81 23.88 -4.75
C GLY A 51 -5.00 22.91 -4.79
N SER A 52 -5.04 21.98 -5.76
CA SER A 52 -6.06 20.92 -5.80
C SER A 52 -5.80 19.82 -4.76
N ASN A 53 -6.83 19.38 -4.05
CA ASN A 53 -6.78 18.27 -3.08
C ASN A 53 -7.77 17.15 -3.45
N ILE A 54 -7.39 15.90 -3.14
CA ILE A 54 -8.29 14.74 -3.21
C ILE A 54 -8.51 14.28 -1.79
N GLN A 55 -9.79 14.20 -1.41
CA GLN A 55 -10.18 13.78 -0.07
C GLN A 55 -11.03 12.53 -0.18
N LEU A 56 -10.62 11.51 0.56
CA LEU A 56 -11.35 10.26 0.72
C LEU A 56 -11.83 10.20 2.16
N VAL A 57 -13.15 10.19 2.33
CA VAL A 57 -13.78 10.16 3.64
C VAL A 57 -14.53 8.85 3.78
N TYR A 58 -14.13 8.05 4.76
CA TYR A 58 -14.78 6.81 5.14
C TYR A 58 -15.66 7.06 6.35
N CYS A 59 -16.96 6.85 6.19
CA CYS A 59 -17.95 6.95 7.26
C CYS A 59 -18.45 5.55 7.59
N MET A 60 -18.33 5.14 8.84
CA MET A 60 -18.90 3.91 9.36
C MET A 60 -19.80 4.26 10.55
N THR A 61 -21.06 3.86 10.51
CA THR A 61 -22.01 4.05 11.62
C THR A 61 -22.44 2.70 12.14
N ILE A 62 -22.16 2.45 13.41
CA ILE A 62 -22.57 1.23 14.10
C ILE A 62 -23.79 1.59 14.95
N SER A 63 -24.92 1.00 14.62
CA SER A 63 -26.15 1.08 15.42
C SER A 63 -26.29 -0.22 16.21
N THR A 64 -26.43 -0.10 17.53
CA THR A 64 -26.70 -1.26 18.39
C THR A 64 -27.96 -1.02 19.19
N TYR A 65 -28.77 -2.06 19.34
CA TYR A 65 -29.97 -2.02 20.17
C TYR A 65 -29.64 -2.55 21.56
N ALA A 66 -29.64 -1.68 22.57
CA ALA A 66 -29.39 -2.05 23.97
C ALA A 66 -30.65 -1.78 24.82
N LYS A 67 -31.15 -2.80 25.54
CA LYS A 67 -32.14 -2.61 26.62
C LYS A 67 -31.39 -2.25 27.92
N PRO A 68 -31.88 -1.34 28.79
CA PRO A 68 -33.26 -0.86 28.92
C PRO A 68 -33.53 0.53 28.33
N GLU A 69 -32.52 1.28 27.88
CA GLU A 69 -32.72 2.59 27.27
C GLU A 69 -32.05 2.72 25.89
N GLY A 70 -32.88 2.59 24.87
CA GLY A 70 -32.69 3.26 23.57
C GLY A 70 -31.69 2.66 22.60
N MET A 71 -31.84 3.04 21.33
CA MET A 71 -30.85 2.78 20.29
C MET A 71 -29.63 3.66 20.54
N PHE A 72 -28.44 3.07 20.59
CA PHE A 72 -27.18 3.81 20.68
C PHE A 72 -26.42 3.69 19.36
N ASN A 73 -26.10 4.84 18.76
CA ASN A 73 -25.42 4.96 17.47
C ASN A 73 -24.04 5.58 17.68
N ILE A 74 -22.97 4.89 17.27
CA ILE A 74 -21.61 5.44 17.21
C ILE A 74 -21.22 5.63 15.75
N GLY A 75 -20.79 6.84 15.39
CA GLY A 75 -20.19 7.14 14.09
C GLY A 75 -18.67 7.20 14.20
N LEU A 76 -17.97 6.50 13.30
CA LEU A 76 -16.54 6.64 13.07
C LEU A 76 -16.32 7.26 11.69
N THR A 77 -15.58 8.38 11.66
CA THR A 77 -15.21 9.06 10.42
C THR A 77 -13.70 9.06 10.28
N ALA A 78 -13.19 8.48 9.20
CA ALA A 78 -11.78 8.54 8.84
C ALA A 78 -11.60 9.36 7.57
N GLY A 79 -10.91 10.51 7.67
CA GLY A 79 -10.58 11.37 6.55
C GLY A 79 -9.13 11.16 6.11
N GLN A 80 -8.91 10.91 4.83
CA GLN A 80 -7.60 10.94 4.20
C GLN A 80 -7.61 12.06 3.16
N ALA A 81 -6.61 12.94 3.20
CA ALA A 81 -6.45 14.02 2.23
C ALA A 81 -5.04 13.93 1.63
N TRP A 82 -4.96 13.97 0.31
CA TRP A 82 -3.70 14.04 -0.42
C TRP A 82 -3.68 15.29 -1.30
N GLU A 83 -2.53 15.95 -1.32
CA GLU A 83 -2.26 17.04 -2.25
C GLU A 83 -1.98 16.44 -3.63
N LEU A 84 -2.61 16.99 -4.67
CA LEU A 84 -2.39 16.50 -6.02
C LEU A 84 -1.13 17.10 -6.62
N PRO A 85 -0.45 16.32 -7.47
CA PRO A 85 0.78 16.79 -8.07
C PRO A 85 0.53 17.85 -9.16
N SER A 86 1.14 19.02 -8.97
CA SER A 86 1.16 20.14 -9.92
C SER A 86 2.35 20.05 -10.89
N LYS A 87 2.33 20.82 -12.00
CA LYS A 87 3.43 20.86 -12.99
C LYS A 87 4.80 21.15 -12.36
N SER A 88 4.84 22.02 -11.35
CA SER A 88 6.04 22.42 -10.61
C SER A 88 6.61 21.27 -9.75
N THR A 89 5.73 20.38 -9.25
CA THR A 89 6.13 19.16 -8.54
C THR A 89 6.56 18.05 -9.50
N LEU A 90 6.06 18.06 -10.74
CA LEU A 90 6.26 16.99 -11.73
C LEU A 90 7.65 16.92 -12.36
N SER A 91 8.26 18.08 -12.60
CA SER A 91 9.44 18.21 -13.47
C SER A 91 10.72 17.54 -12.91
N ASN A 92 10.88 17.44 -11.60
CA ASN A 92 12.13 16.92 -11.01
C ASN A 92 11.95 15.99 -9.80
N THR A 93 10.71 15.78 -9.34
CA THR A 93 10.50 15.30 -7.96
C THR A 93 9.82 13.94 -7.87
N PHE A 94 9.18 13.43 -8.94
CA PHE A 94 8.45 12.14 -8.87
C PHE A 94 9.36 10.95 -8.58
N GLY A 95 10.46 10.84 -9.32
CA GLY A 95 11.46 9.80 -9.06
C GLY A 95 11.99 9.87 -7.63
N ASP A 96 12.28 11.08 -7.16
CA ASP A 96 12.83 11.33 -5.84
C ASP A 96 11.84 11.09 -4.69
N TYR A 97 10.57 11.46 -4.83
CA TYR A 97 9.54 11.22 -3.82
C TYR A 97 9.31 9.72 -3.61
N HIS A 98 9.13 8.97 -4.70
CA HIS A 98 8.97 7.52 -4.62
C HIS A 98 10.21 6.86 -4.01
N ARG A 99 11.41 7.35 -4.36
CA ARG A 99 12.67 6.84 -3.81
C ARG A 99 12.82 7.13 -2.31
N ARG A 100 12.52 8.36 -1.85
CA ARG A 100 12.56 8.73 -0.43
C ARG A 100 11.53 7.97 0.41
N SER A 101 10.28 7.91 -0.07
CA SER A 101 9.20 7.19 0.61
C SER A 101 9.54 5.70 0.78
N ARG A 102 10.08 5.06 -0.26
CA ARG A 102 10.49 3.66 -0.19
C ARG A 102 11.66 3.43 0.77
N ARG A 103 12.67 4.31 0.78
CA ARG A 103 13.77 4.24 1.77
C ARG A 103 13.23 4.33 3.20
N GLN A 104 12.27 5.21 3.45
CA GLN A 104 11.61 5.32 4.75
C GLN A 104 10.79 4.07 5.10
N LEU A 105 10.08 3.49 4.11
CA LEU A 105 9.32 2.26 4.29
C LEU A 105 10.23 1.09 4.69
N TYR A 106 11.31 0.87 3.95
CA TYR A 106 12.27 -0.20 4.23
C TYR A 106 12.88 -0.04 5.63
N ARG A 107 13.29 1.18 6.00
CA ARG A 107 13.77 1.46 7.35
C ARG A 107 12.75 1.12 8.44
N LYS A 108 11.46 1.45 8.21
CA LYS A 108 10.40 1.09 9.16
C LYS A 108 10.20 -0.42 9.24
N MET A 109 10.27 -1.13 8.11
CA MET A 109 10.17 -2.59 8.08
C MET A 109 11.33 -3.26 8.82
N GLU A 110 12.56 -2.74 8.69
CA GLU A 110 13.71 -3.23 9.44
C GLU A 110 13.49 -3.10 10.95
N LEU A 111 12.97 -1.95 11.39
CA LEU A 111 12.68 -1.72 12.81
C LEU A 111 11.55 -2.63 13.32
N LEU A 112 10.50 -2.83 12.52
CA LEU A 112 9.38 -3.70 12.87
C LEU A 112 9.76 -5.18 12.94
N LEU A 113 10.66 -5.63 12.06
CA LEU A 113 11.17 -7.01 12.08
C LEU A 113 12.23 -7.19 13.16
N GLY A 114 13.02 -6.15 13.42
CA GLY A 114 13.95 -6.08 14.55
C GLY A 114 13.25 -6.18 15.90
N SER A 115 12.10 -5.53 16.07
CA SER A 115 11.32 -5.64 17.31
C SER A 115 10.71 -7.03 17.53
N GLN A 116 10.65 -7.87 16.50
CA GLN A 116 10.23 -9.27 16.58
C GLN A 116 11.42 -10.22 16.84
N GLY A 117 12.62 -9.70 17.12
CA GLY A 117 13.82 -10.50 17.38
C GLY A 117 14.46 -11.11 16.13
N LYS A 118 14.09 -10.64 14.93
CA LYS A 118 14.68 -11.08 13.66
C LYS A 118 15.70 -10.06 13.18
N ASP A 119 16.60 -10.49 12.28
CA ASP A 119 17.46 -9.54 11.58
C ASP A 119 16.65 -8.82 10.51
N GLY A 120 16.04 -7.70 10.90
CA GLY A 120 15.11 -6.96 10.05
C GLY A 120 15.72 -6.52 8.72
N LYS A 121 17.01 -6.14 8.72
CA LYS A 121 17.75 -5.77 7.52
C LYS A 121 17.91 -6.95 6.57
N ALA A 122 18.33 -8.11 7.09
CA ALA A 122 18.43 -9.32 6.28
C ALA A 122 17.08 -9.74 5.69
N CYS A 123 15.99 -9.63 6.46
CA CYS A 123 14.65 -9.97 5.98
C CYS A 123 14.16 -9.04 4.86
N VAL A 124 14.43 -7.73 4.96
CA VAL A 124 14.12 -6.76 3.90
C VAL A 124 14.95 -7.06 2.65
N LEU A 125 16.25 -7.32 2.79
CA LEU A 125 17.12 -7.71 1.67
C LEU A 125 16.65 -9.00 1.00
N LYS A 126 16.22 -10.00 1.78
CA LYS A 126 15.62 -11.24 1.27
C LYS A 126 14.37 -10.94 0.44
N ALA A 127 13.46 -10.08 0.93
CA ALA A 127 12.24 -9.71 0.21
C ALA A 127 12.55 -9.02 -1.13
N ILE A 128 13.54 -8.11 -1.13
CA ILE A 128 14.01 -7.42 -2.34
C ILE A 128 14.60 -8.41 -3.35
N CYS A 129 15.41 -9.36 -2.90
CA CYS A 129 15.97 -10.41 -3.75
C CYS A 129 14.90 -11.34 -4.33
N ASN A 130 13.85 -11.64 -3.55
CA ASN A 130 12.72 -12.43 -4.03
C ASN A 130 11.90 -11.66 -5.08
N ALA A 131 11.72 -10.35 -4.89
CA ALA A 131 11.08 -9.49 -5.87
C ALA A 131 11.90 -9.37 -7.17
N SER A 132 13.23 -9.23 -7.07
CA SER A 132 14.13 -9.11 -8.25
C SER A 132 14.26 -10.38 -9.07
N ARG A 133 14.03 -11.55 -8.45
CA ARG A 133 14.10 -12.85 -9.13
C ARG A 133 12.85 -13.19 -9.93
N ARG A 134 11.69 -12.65 -9.59
CA ARG A 134 10.45 -12.98 -10.29
C ARG A 134 10.48 -12.43 -11.70
N SER A 135 10.18 -13.30 -12.66
CA SER A 135 10.04 -12.92 -14.05
C SER A 135 8.65 -12.33 -14.30
N ARG A 136 8.49 -11.46 -15.31
CA ARG A 136 7.19 -10.86 -15.67
C ARG A 136 6.08 -11.90 -15.95
N ARG A 137 6.46 -13.14 -16.26
CA ARG A 137 5.55 -14.27 -16.52
C ARG A 137 4.99 -14.91 -15.25
N GLU A 138 5.65 -14.70 -14.11
CA GLU A 138 5.24 -15.23 -12.80
C GLU A 138 4.35 -14.24 -12.03
N ILE A 139 4.32 -12.98 -12.44
CA ILE A 139 3.49 -11.93 -11.84
C ILE A 139 2.01 -12.22 -12.14
N GLY A 140 1.22 -12.35 -11.09
CA GLY A 140 -0.22 -12.65 -11.16
C GLY A 140 -0.58 -14.13 -10.96
N ASN A 141 0.42 -15.01 -10.87
CA ASN A 141 0.21 -16.43 -10.59
C ASN A 141 0.37 -16.78 -9.11
N GLY A 142 0.75 -15.80 -8.27
CA GLY A 142 0.96 -15.97 -6.84
C GLY A 142 -0.30 -15.74 -6.00
N HIS A 143 -0.15 -15.98 -4.69
CA HIS A 143 -1.14 -15.55 -3.70
C HIS A 143 -1.16 -14.01 -3.60
N PHE A 144 -2.28 -13.43 -3.16
CA PHE A 144 -2.46 -11.98 -3.06
C PHE A 144 -1.31 -11.27 -2.32
N LEU A 145 -0.90 -11.81 -1.17
CA LEU A 145 0.22 -11.24 -0.40
C LEU A 145 1.55 -11.30 -1.16
N ALA A 146 1.79 -12.31 -2.00
CA ALA A 146 3.01 -12.43 -2.79
C ALA A 146 3.08 -11.35 -3.85
N GLU A 147 1.94 -10.97 -4.42
CA GLU A 147 1.86 -9.87 -5.39
C GLU A 147 2.00 -8.51 -4.72
N ILE A 148 1.41 -8.32 -3.53
CA ILE A 148 1.66 -7.11 -2.73
C ILE A 148 3.16 -6.98 -2.43
N MET A 149 3.78 -8.06 -1.95
CA MET A 149 5.21 -8.06 -1.62
C MET A 149 6.06 -7.77 -2.86
N HIS A 150 5.75 -8.41 -4.00
CA HIS A 150 6.43 -8.11 -5.25
C HIS A 150 6.26 -6.64 -5.66
N ALA A 151 5.05 -6.09 -5.58
CA ALA A 151 4.80 -4.69 -5.91
C ALA A 151 5.57 -3.73 -4.99
N VAL A 152 5.53 -3.95 -3.68
CA VAL A 152 6.19 -3.09 -2.68
C VAL A 152 7.71 -3.11 -2.78
N PHE A 153 8.30 -4.27 -3.04
CA PHE A 153 9.75 -4.46 -3.09
C PHE A 153 10.35 -4.35 -4.51
N SER A 154 9.52 -4.14 -5.54
CA SER A 154 10.01 -3.88 -6.89
C SER A 154 10.65 -2.50 -7.02
N LEU A 155 11.83 -2.44 -7.66
CA LEU A 155 12.51 -1.18 -7.96
C LEU A 155 12.33 -0.80 -9.44
N PRO A 156 11.97 0.46 -9.76
CA PRO A 156 11.91 0.94 -11.14
C PRO A 156 13.32 1.05 -11.71
N ALA A 157 13.45 0.83 -13.03
CA ALA A 157 14.73 0.78 -13.72
C ALA A 157 15.40 2.15 -13.93
N SER A 158 14.76 3.26 -13.57
CA SER A 158 15.31 4.60 -13.78
C SER A 158 16.29 4.95 -12.66
N TYR A 159 17.58 4.83 -12.98
CA TYR A 159 18.69 5.27 -12.15
C TYR A 159 19.32 6.49 -12.79
N ASP A 160 19.34 7.61 -12.06
CA ASP A 160 20.20 8.74 -12.40
C ASP A 160 21.57 8.52 -11.73
N ASN A 161 22.65 8.66 -12.51
CA ASN A 161 24.02 8.32 -12.10
C ASN A 161 24.61 9.23 -11.02
N THR A 162 23.82 10.17 -10.50
CA THR A 162 24.25 11.25 -9.62
C THR A 162 24.17 10.92 -8.13
N ASP A 163 23.44 9.88 -7.70
CA ASP A 163 23.34 9.48 -6.28
C ASP A 163 24.02 8.13 -6.00
N SER A 164 24.63 8.02 -4.82
CA SER A 164 25.24 6.78 -4.35
C SER A 164 24.22 5.63 -4.29
N MET A 165 24.58 4.49 -4.88
CA MET A 165 23.74 3.31 -4.91
C MET A 165 23.56 2.75 -3.49
N THR A 166 22.33 2.70 -3.02
CA THR A 166 22.01 2.13 -1.71
C THR A 166 22.23 0.61 -1.70
N GLU A 167 22.44 0.03 -0.51
CA GLU A 167 22.57 -1.42 -0.36
C GLU A 167 21.36 -2.20 -0.91
N TYR A 168 20.15 -1.65 -0.75
CA TYR A 168 18.92 -2.21 -1.31
C TYR A 168 18.90 -2.20 -2.85
N GLU A 169 19.38 -1.11 -3.46
CA GLU A 169 19.48 -1.00 -4.92
C GLU A 169 20.49 -2.02 -5.46
N ARG A 170 21.64 -2.18 -4.78
CA ARG A 170 22.64 -3.21 -5.12
C ARG A 170 22.07 -4.62 -5.00
N ALA A 171 21.37 -4.93 -3.92
CA ALA A 171 20.72 -6.23 -3.74
C ALA A 171 19.67 -6.53 -4.83
N TYR A 172 18.98 -5.51 -5.35
CA TYR A 172 17.98 -5.72 -6.40
C TYR A 172 18.60 -5.90 -7.79
N PHE A 173 19.46 -4.97 -8.21
CA PHE A 173 20.02 -4.96 -9.56
C PHE A 173 21.20 -5.93 -9.72
N LEU A 174 22.11 -5.97 -8.73
CA LEU A 174 23.32 -6.79 -8.77
C LEU A 174 23.13 -8.15 -8.09
N LYS A 175 22.00 -8.37 -7.40
CA LYS A 175 21.73 -9.59 -6.62
C LYS A 175 22.82 -9.91 -5.59
N GLU A 176 23.47 -8.86 -5.11
CA GLU A 176 24.51 -8.93 -4.09
C GLU A 176 23.91 -9.32 -2.73
N ASN A 177 24.61 -10.15 -1.95
CA ASN A 177 24.23 -10.61 -0.61
C ASN A 177 22.87 -11.33 -0.48
N CYS A 178 22.20 -11.69 -1.58
CA CYS A 178 20.91 -12.38 -1.53
C CYS A 178 20.96 -13.74 -0.82
N ASN A 179 22.03 -14.52 -1.02
CA ASN A 179 22.19 -15.82 -0.39
C ASN A 179 22.43 -15.71 1.12
N GLU A 180 23.13 -14.67 1.56
CA GLU A 180 23.37 -14.41 2.99
C GLU A 180 22.07 -13.94 3.66
N ALA A 181 21.34 -13.02 3.02
CA ALA A 181 20.04 -12.53 3.49
C ALA A 181 19.03 -13.68 3.67
N GLN A 182 19.03 -14.65 2.74
CA GLN A 182 18.18 -15.84 2.83
C GLN A 182 18.50 -16.71 4.07
N ARG A 183 19.78 -16.90 4.39
CA ARG A 183 20.21 -17.71 5.54
C ARG A 183 19.93 -17.01 6.87
N ARG A 184 20.09 -15.70 6.89
CA ARG A 184 19.96 -14.86 8.08
C ARG A 184 18.50 -14.56 8.44
N CYS A 185 17.58 -14.74 7.49
CA CYS A 185 16.14 -14.62 7.71
C CYS A 185 15.33 -15.75 7.02
N PRO A 186 15.34 -16.98 7.57
CA PRO A 186 14.60 -18.11 6.99
C PRO A 186 13.07 -17.95 7.18
N ASP A 187 12.62 -17.49 8.35
CA ASP A 187 11.22 -17.58 8.80
C ASP A 187 10.33 -16.38 8.46
N VAL A 188 10.69 -15.57 7.45
CA VAL A 188 9.86 -14.42 7.03
C VAL A 188 9.68 -14.46 5.52
N PHE A 189 8.41 -14.52 5.11
CA PHE A 189 7.91 -14.63 3.73
C PHE A 189 8.25 -15.93 3.02
#